data_AF-A0A4Q1H5M6-F1
#
_entry.id   AF-A0A4Q1H5M6-F1
#
_cell.length_a   1.000
_cell.length_b   1.000
_cell.length_c   1.000
_cell.angle_alpha   90.00
_cell.angle_beta   90.00
_cell.angle_gamma   90.00
#
_symmetry.space_group_name_H-M   'P 1'
#
loop_
_entity.id
_entity.type
_entity.pdbx_description
1 polymer ?
#
loop_
_entity_poly.entity_id
_entity_poly.type
_entity_poly.pdbx_seq_one_letter_code
_entity_poly.pdbx_strand_id
1 'polypeptide(L)'
;MIKLKNIFMQSKLAKKSINCKTSALQTCDNNSTISADKPSFEQLMCFYVDGKQARFPISFSNKDEYFKKGRNVYELVGIENHIKKIKIMNVLDCAGQTEINVKDDRIEIIISIASINLGIGSGGGVREYTIEQCEKFADVLAHEFFHAKSNIDIVDYVGIEEYKSIYYSKDIWFKLARIIFDEYYAYRKNAEKFNSFESEESEEKIERIFNYLQAVDKDLDLISAIRELFYSIALFSAFADVSTEKEIIILRKLKKSKKLFQEVRNIFNCFYLESPLNYKKYNDMAWNLEQIYDSHELRKLD
;
A
#
# COMPACT_ATOMS: atom_id res chain seq x y z
N MET A 1 -5.29 36.50 -33.91
CA MET A 1 -4.03 35.82 -34.25
C MET A 1 -2.90 36.84 -34.15
N ILE A 2 -2.25 36.94 -32.99
CA ILE A 2 -1.17 37.90 -32.71
C ILE A 2 -0.03 37.14 -32.02
N LYS A 3 1.17 37.24 -32.59
CA LYS A 3 2.42 36.57 -32.18
C LYS A 3 3.01 37.25 -30.94
N LEU A 4 3.44 36.46 -29.95
CA LEU A 4 4.33 36.92 -28.88
C LEU A 4 5.78 36.54 -29.21
N LYS A 5 6.67 37.53 -29.16
CA LYS A 5 8.13 37.42 -29.36
C LYS A 5 8.84 37.17 -28.03
N ASN A 6 9.80 36.25 -28.05
CA ASN A 6 10.83 36.04 -27.04
C ASN A 6 11.64 37.32 -26.76
N ILE A 7 11.97 37.57 -25.50
CA ILE A 7 13.19 38.32 -25.11
C ILE A 7 13.86 37.59 -23.94
N PHE A 8 15.12 37.24 -24.19
CA PHE A 8 16.13 36.64 -23.32
C PHE A 8 16.93 37.79 -22.70
N MET A 9 17.30 37.74 -21.41
CA MET A 9 18.30 38.64 -20.81
C MET A 9 19.15 37.89 -19.78
N GLN A 10 20.42 37.66 -20.15
CA GLN A 10 21.51 37.31 -19.24
C GLN A 10 22.11 38.60 -18.64
N SER A 11 22.60 38.54 -17.40
CA SER A 11 23.71 39.41 -16.99
C SER A 11 24.66 38.67 -16.03
N LYS A 12 25.96 38.87 -16.26
CA LYS A 12 27.12 38.27 -15.58
C LYS A 12 27.81 39.33 -14.73
N LEU A 13 28.22 38.90 -13.52
CA LEU A 13 29.48 39.16 -12.79
C LEU A 13 29.95 40.60 -12.50
N ALA A 14 30.22 40.85 -11.21
CA ALA A 14 31.43 41.57 -10.77
C ALA A 14 31.98 40.97 -9.46
N LYS A 15 33.28 40.64 -9.46
CA LYS A 15 34.10 40.20 -8.31
C LYS A 15 34.68 41.41 -7.57
N LYS A 16 34.87 41.30 -6.24
CA LYS A 16 36.02 41.86 -5.52
C LYS A 16 36.33 41.06 -4.24
N SER A 17 37.59 41.10 -3.84
CA SER A 17 38.37 40.02 -3.21
C SER A 17 38.61 40.13 -1.69
N ILE A 18 38.67 38.95 -1.04
CA ILE A 18 39.67 38.41 -0.09
C ILE A 18 40.08 39.29 1.12
N ASN A 19 39.80 38.82 2.35
CA ASN A 19 40.90 38.49 3.28
C ASN A 19 40.55 37.42 4.34
N CYS A 20 41.61 36.69 4.67
CA CYS A 20 41.71 35.40 5.35
C CYS A 20 41.61 35.51 6.88
N LYS A 21 40.91 34.57 7.54
CA LYS A 21 41.32 34.01 8.84
C LYS A 21 40.89 32.55 8.94
N THR A 22 41.90 31.70 8.91
CA THR A 22 41.91 30.26 9.14
C THR A 22 41.61 29.94 10.62
N SER A 23 40.66 29.05 10.86
CA SER A 23 40.65 28.21 12.06
C SER A 23 40.30 26.79 11.62
N ALA A 24 41.26 25.89 11.81
CA ALA A 24 41.23 24.50 11.40
C ALA A 24 40.00 23.77 11.94
N LEU A 25 39.18 23.23 11.02
CA LEU A 25 38.37 22.05 11.31
C LEU A 25 39.17 20.86 10.81
N GLN A 26 39.68 20.09 11.76
CA GLN A 26 40.24 18.77 11.53
C GLN A 26 39.21 17.93 10.78
N THR A 27 39.57 17.57 9.56
CA THR A 27 38.99 16.43 8.85
C THR A 27 39.38 15.18 9.62
N CYS A 28 38.44 14.64 10.39
CA CYS A 28 38.50 13.23 10.76
C CYS A 28 38.03 12.43 9.55
N ASP A 29 38.99 12.13 8.67
CA ASP A 29 38.93 10.96 7.79
C ASP A 29 38.87 9.72 8.68
N ASN A 30 37.67 9.17 8.86
CA ASN A 30 37.53 7.77 9.22
C ASN A 30 37.24 6.99 7.94
N ASN A 31 38.33 6.53 7.34
CA ASN A 31 38.29 5.45 6.36
C ASN A 31 37.67 4.19 6.97
N SER A 32 36.90 3.53 6.11
CA SER A 32 36.49 2.13 6.15
C SER A 32 35.67 1.66 7.36
N THR A 33 34.36 1.79 7.22
CA THR A 33 33.49 0.65 7.50
C THR A 33 32.88 0.22 6.17
N ILE A 34 33.28 -0.98 5.75
CA ILE A 34 32.75 -1.82 4.66
C ILE A 34 31.40 -1.30 4.14
N SER A 35 31.37 -0.85 2.88
CA SER A 35 30.13 -0.79 2.11
C SER A 35 29.52 -2.19 2.15
N ALA A 36 28.56 -2.43 3.03
CA ALA A 36 27.69 -3.56 2.88
C ALA A 36 26.88 -3.26 1.61
N ASP A 37 27.30 -3.83 0.49
CA ASP A 37 26.56 -3.75 -0.76
C ASP A 37 25.10 -4.07 -0.46
N LYS A 38 24.20 -3.13 -0.79
CA LYS A 38 22.77 -3.35 -0.60
C LYS A 38 22.40 -4.66 -1.31
N PRO A 39 21.64 -5.55 -0.66
CA PRO A 39 21.31 -6.83 -1.28
C PRO A 39 20.56 -6.59 -2.59
N SER A 40 20.89 -7.38 -3.62
CA SER A 40 20.09 -7.40 -4.85
C SER A 40 18.67 -7.87 -4.55
N PHE A 41 17.72 -7.57 -5.44
CA PHE A 41 16.33 -8.03 -5.30
C PHE A 41 16.24 -9.54 -5.05
N GLU A 42 17.01 -10.34 -5.79
CA GLU A 42 17.03 -11.80 -5.63
C GLU A 42 17.58 -12.24 -4.28
N GLN A 43 18.50 -11.47 -3.69
CA GLN A 43 19.04 -11.75 -2.35
C GLN A 43 18.03 -11.44 -1.25
N LEU A 44 17.04 -10.57 -1.50
CA LEU A 44 15.92 -10.32 -0.60
C LEU A 44 14.90 -11.45 -0.59
N MET A 45 14.78 -12.19 -1.69
CA MET A 45 13.80 -13.27 -1.88
C MET A 45 14.22 -14.55 -1.15
N CYS A 46 13.37 -15.04 -0.27
CA CYS A 46 13.63 -16.29 0.48
C CYS A 46 12.37 -17.16 0.52
N PHE A 47 12.56 -18.46 0.32
CA PHE A 47 11.48 -19.44 0.41
C PHE A 47 11.34 -19.99 1.83
N TYR A 48 10.10 -20.20 2.27
CA TYR A 48 9.74 -20.69 3.60
C TYR A 48 8.74 -21.84 3.52
N VAL A 49 9.01 -22.87 4.32
CA VAL A 49 8.12 -24.00 4.56
C VAL A 49 7.88 -24.10 6.06
N ASP A 50 6.62 -24.00 6.48
CA ASP A 50 6.19 -24.11 7.88
C ASP A 50 6.98 -23.18 8.81
N GLY A 51 7.16 -21.92 8.37
CA GLY A 51 7.88 -20.88 9.09
C GLY A 51 9.41 -20.99 9.07
N LYS A 52 9.99 -22.02 8.44
CA LYS A 52 11.45 -22.20 8.34
C LYS A 52 11.96 -21.88 6.95
N GLN A 53 13.09 -21.17 6.89
CA GLN A 53 13.72 -20.86 5.61
C GLN A 53 14.22 -22.16 4.94
N ALA A 54 13.84 -22.34 3.69
CA ALA A 54 14.16 -23.50 2.87
C ALA A 54 14.75 -23.05 1.52
N ARG A 55 15.23 -24.01 0.74
CA ARG A 55 15.56 -23.78 -0.67
C ARG A 55 14.30 -23.88 -1.51
N PHE A 56 14.22 -23.11 -2.58
CA PHE A 56 13.17 -23.30 -3.59
C PHE A 56 13.15 -24.76 -4.10
N PRO A 57 11.98 -25.32 -4.44
CA PRO A 57 11.89 -26.65 -5.02
C PRO A 57 12.78 -26.78 -6.26
N ILE A 58 13.46 -27.92 -6.42
CA ILE A 58 14.35 -28.17 -7.56
C ILE A 58 13.58 -28.09 -8.90
N SER A 59 12.30 -28.48 -8.88
CA SER A 59 11.40 -28.38 -10.04
C SER A 59 10.96 -26.96 -10.39
N PHE A 60 11.29 -25.94 -9.58
CA PHE A 60 10.99 -24.54 -9.86
C PHE A 60 12.03 -23.92 -10.81
N SER A 61 12.05 -24.43 -12.05
CA SER A 61 13.05 -24.07 -13.08
C SER A 61 12.87 -22.67 -13.67
N ASN A 62 11.65 -22.12 -13.70
CA ASN A 62 11.34 -20.80 -14.27
C ASN A 62 11.41 -19.64 -13.26
N LYS A 63 12.11 -19.82 -12.13
CA LYS A 63 12.22 -18.81 -11.06
C LYS A 63 12.71 -17.44 -11.54
N ASP A 64 13.59 -17.43 -12.55
CA ASP A 64 14.24 -16.21 -13.02
C ASP A 64 13.25 -15.28 -13.72
N GLU A 65 12.19 -15.80 -14.35
CA GLU A 65 11.12 -14.99 -14.93
C GLU A 65 10.31 -14.27 -13.85
N TYR A 66 9.95 -14.97 -12.77
CA TYR A 66 9.29 -14.36 -11.60
C TYR A 66 10.18 -13.29 -10.97
N PHE A 67 11.47 -13.58 -10.78
CA PHE A 67 12.38 -12.65 -10.13
C PHE A 67 12.64 -11.41 -10.98
N LYS A 68 12.78 -11.57 -12.30
CA LYS A 68 12.88 -10.46 -13.23
C LYS A 68 11.64 -9.58 -13.19
N LYS A 69 10.45 -10.17 -13.22
CA LYS A 69 9.20 -9.43 -13.13
C LYS A 69 9.07 -8.70 -11.79
N GLY A 70 9.36 -9.38 -10.67
CA GLY A 70 9.33 -8.79 -9.34
C GLY A 70 10.34 -7.66 -9.15
N ARG A 71 11.55 -7.79 -9.71
CA ARG A 71 12.58 -6.74 -9.71
C ARG A 71 12.09 -5.50 -10.44
N ASN A 72 11.48 -5.65 -11.62
CA ASN A 72 10.93 -4.52 -12.36
C ASN A 72 9.88 -3.77 -11.54
N VAL A 73 9.00 -4.48 -10.82
CA VAL A 73 8.02 -3.85 -9.92
C VAL A 73 8.72 -3.12 -8.77
N TYR A 74 9.69 -3.78 -8.12
CA TYR A 74 10.46 -3.21 -7.01
C TYR A 74 11.14 -1.89 -7.37
N GLU A 75 11.82 -1.85 -8.52
CA GLU A 75 12.49 -0.66 -9.06
C GLU A 75 11.48 0.44 -9.47
N LEU A 76 10.30 0.05 -9.97
CA LEU A 76 9.25 1.00 -10.36
C LEU A 76 8.55 1.67 -9.17
N VAL A 77 8.46 0.99 -8.03
CA VAL A 77 7.87 1.53 -6.80
C VAL A 77 8.89 2.40 -6.05
N GLY A 78 10.19 2.05 -6.08
CA GLY A 78 11.28 2.90 -5.59
C GLY A 78 11.45 2.89 -4.06
N ILE A 79 11.57 1.70 -3.46
CA ILE A 79 11.69 1.50 -2.00
C ILE A 79 12.92 0.69 -1.60
N GLU A 80 14.02 0.81 -2.35
CA GLU A 80 15.08 -0.20 -2.41
C GLU A 80 15.93 -0.35 -1.13
N ASN A 81 15.70 0.54 -0.15
CA ASN A 81 16.52 0.65 1.07
C ASN A 81 15.77 0.26 2.36
N HIS A 82 14.47 -0.03 2.25
CA HIS A 82 13.61 -0.23 3.42
C HIS A 82 13.10 -1.68 3.53
N ILE A 83 13.14 -2.43 2.42
CA ILE A 83 12.78 -3.84 2.40
C ILE A 83 13.93 -4.67 2.95
N LYS A 84 13.70 -5.26 4.12
CA LYS A 84 14.65 -6.18 4.76
C LYS A 84 14.63 -7.54 4.08
N LYS A 85 13.45 -8.01 3.69
CA LYS A 85 13.24 -9.36 3.19
C LYS A 85 11.90 -9.51 2.48
N ILE A 86 11.86 -10.37 1.46
CA ILE A 86 10.64 -10.86 0.82
C ILE A 86 10.55 -12.39 1.04
N LYS A 87 9.54 -12.83 1.77
CA LYS A 87 9.28 -14.24 2.10
C LYS A 87 8.28 -14.81 1.11
N ILE A 88 8.63 -15.93 0.47
CA ILE A 88 7.67 -16.76 -0.27
C ILE A 88 7.25 -17.90 0.66
N MET A 89 5.98 -17.94 1.06
CA MET A 89 5.50 -18.80 2.15
C MET A 89 4.50 -19.86 1.66
N ASN A 90 4.69 -21.12 2.04
CA ASN A 90 3.75 -22.21 1.72
C ASN A 90 2.42 -22.12 2.48
N VAL A 91 2.44 -21.46 3.64
CA VAL A 91 1.28 -21.19 4.49
C VAL A 91 1.22 -19.68 4.71
N LEU A 92 0.21 -19.05 4.10
CA LEU A 92 -0.15 -17.65 4.29
C LEU A 92 -1.66 -17.55 4.08
N ASP A 93 -2.37 -16.86 4.98
CA ASP A 93 -3.85 -16.79 4.96
C ASP A 93 -4.40 -15.85 3.86
N CYS A 94 -3.51 -15.14 3.18
CA CYS A 94 -3.81 -14.17 2.12
C CYS A 94 -2.81 -14.30 0.96
N ALA A 95 -3.03 -13.56 -0.13
CA ALA A 95 -2.12 -13.56 -1.28
C ALA A 95 -0.76 -12.92 -0.96
N GLY A 96 -0.78 -11.83 -0.20
CA GLY A 96 0.38 -11.04 0.21
C GLY A 96 0.15 -10.36 1.57
N GLN A 97 1.23 -10.02 2.25
CA GLN A 97 1.19 -9.30 3.51
C GLN A 97 2.45 -8.44 3.70
N THR A 98 2.25 -7.20 4.16
CA THR A 98 3.33 -6.28 4.54
C THR A 98 3.41 -6.15 6.06
N GLU A 99 4.52 -6.61 6.63
CA GLU A 99 4.86 -6.43 8.04
C GLU A 99 5.76 -5.20 8.22
N ILE A 100 5.28 -4.22 9.00
CA ILE A 100 6.04 -3.02 9.34
C ILE A 100 6.57 -3.12 10.77
N ASN A 101 7.89 -3.07 10.94
CA ASN A 101 8.54 -3.09 12.25
C ASN A 101 9.29 -1.79 12.51
N VAL A 102 8.98 -1.10 13.60
CA VAL A 102 9.71 0.10 14.02
C VAL A 102 10.78 -0.29 15.04
N LYS A 103 12.06 -0.13 14.70
CA LYS A 103 13.21 -0.41 15.58
C LYS A 103 14.24 0.71 15.48
N ASP A 104 14.76 1.16 16.62
CA ASP A 104 15.83 2.16 16.71
C ASP A 104 15.60 3.38 15.80
N ASP A 105 14.37 3.91 15.83
CA ASP A 105 13.88 5.04 15.03
C ASP A 105 13.96 4.85 13.51
N ARG A 106 13.94 3.59 13.06
CA ARG A 106 13.87 3.19 11.65
C ARG A 106 12.72 2.22 11.43
N ILE A 107 12.20 2.22 10.20
CA ILE A 107 11.28 1.17 9.75
C ILE A 107 12.09 0.04 9.10
N GLU A 108 11.86 -1.19 9.55
CA GLU A 108 12.21 -2.42 8.84
C GLU A 108 10.94 -3.03 8.24
N ILE A 109 10.92 -3.27 6.92
CA ILE A 109 9.77 -3.84 6.23
C ILE A 109 10.06 -5.28 5.80
N ILE A 110 9.11 -6.17 6.05
CA ILE A 110 9.12 -7.54 5.55
C ILE A 110 7.86 -7.74 4.73
N ILE A 111 8.02 -8.27 3.53
CA ILE A 111 6.89 -8.64 2.67
C ILE A 111 6.80 -10.15 2.61
N SER A 112 5.59 -10.68 2.69
CA SER A 112 5.29 -12.10 2.59
C SER A 112 4.34 -12.30 1.42
N ILE A 113 4.60 -13.29 0.57
CA ILE A 113 3.77 -13.64 -0.59
C ILE A 113 3.48 -15.14 -0.54
N ALA A 114 2.23 -15.53 -0.75
CA ALA A 114 1.85 -16.94 -0.79
C ALA A 114 2.54 -17.65 -1.97
N SER A 115 3.14 -18.80 -1.71
CA SER A 115 3.90 -19.56 -2.72
C SER A 115 3.03 -20.01 -3.90
N ILE A 116 1.72 -20.16 -3.67
CA ILE A 116 0.75 -20.50 -4.70
C ILE A 116 0.70 -19.45 -5.82
N ASN A 117 1.01 -18.18 -5.53
CA ASN A 117 1.11 -17.12 -6.54
C ASN A 117 2.29 -17.35 -7.51
N LEU A 118 3.31 -18.12 -7.11
CA LEU A 118 4.42 -18.56 -7.96
C LEU A 118 4.16 -19.95 -8.58
N GLY A 119 2.95 -20.50 -8.44
CA GLY A 119 2.63 -21.86 -8.90
C GLY A 119 3.17 -22.97 -8.00
N ILE A 120 3.62 -22.66 -6.78
CA ILE A 120 4.16 -23.63 -5.82
C ILE A 120 3.08 -23.95 -4.79
N GLY A 121 2.53 -25.16 -4.84
CA GLY A 121 1.52 -25.63 -3.89
C GLY A 121 2.09 -25.83 -2.47
N SER A 122 1.20 -25.92 -1.48
CA SER A 122 1.56 -26.05 -0.06
C SER A 122 2.43 -27.27 0.25
N GLY A 123 2.25 -28.38 -0.49
CA GLY A 123 3.09 -29.59 -0.42
C GLY A 123 4.42 -29.50 -1.20
N GLY A 124 4.78 -28.35 -1.75
CA GLY A 124 6.01 -28.13 -2.52
C GLY A 124 5.93 -28.53 -4.00
N GLY A 125 4.79 -29.04 -4.46
CA GLY A 125 4.55 -29.34 -5.87
C GLY A 125 4.57 -28.06 -6.72
N VAL A 126 5.28 -28.10 -7.84
CA VAL A 126 5.44 -26.95 -8.74
C VAL A 126 4.59 -27.17 -9.99
N ARG A 127 3.70 -26.22 -10.29
CA ARG A 127 2.91 -26.20 -11.51
C ARG A 127 3.75 -25.70 -12.69
N GLU A 128 3.30 -26.00 -13.90
CA GLU A 128 3.89 -25.44 -15.11
C GLU A 128 3.79 -23.91 -15.08
N TYR A 129 4.85 -23.25 -15.56
CA TYR A 129 4.88 -21.79 -15.64
C TYR A 129 3.83 -21.28 -16.62
N THR A 130 3.13 -20.22 -16.22
CA THR A 130 2.29 -19.45 -17.13
C THR A 130 2.55 -17.95 -16.95
N ILE A 131 2.38 -17.19 -18.03
CA ILE A 131 2.50 -15.73 -18.00
C ILE A 131 1.48 -15.15 -17.01
N GLU A 132 0.25 -15.64 -17.04
CA GLU A 132 -0.83 -15.20 -16.13
C GLU A 132 -0.45 -15.37 -14.65
N GLN A 133 0.16 -16.49 -14.28
CA GLN A 133 0.65 -16.75 -12.93
C GLN A 133 1.77 -15.77 -12.53
N CYS A 134 2.68 -15.46 -13.46
CA CYS A 134 3.74 -14.48 -13.25
C CYS A 134 3.21 -13.05 -13.08
N GLU A 135 2.21 -12.67 -13.87
CA GLU A 135 1.52 -11.38 -13.75
C GLU A 135 0.78 -11.28 -12.40
N LYS A 136 0.08 -12.33 -11.98
CA LYS A 136 -0.59 -12.38 -10.66
C LYS A 136 0.41 -12.23 -9.51
N PHE A 137 1.54 -12.94 -9.57
CA PHE A 137 2.61 -12.76 -8.59
C PHE A 137 3.10 -11.31 -8.55
N ALA A 138 3.35 -10.70 -9.72
CA ALA A 138 3.85 -9.34 -9.81
C ALA A 138 2.84 -8.32 -9.28
N ASP A 139 1.55 -8.54 -9.53
CA ASP A 139 0.46 -7.69 -9.07
C ASP A 139 0.33 -7.70 -7.54
N VAL A 140 0.32 -8.89 -6.94
CA VAL A 140 0.32 -9.05 -5.49
C VAL A 140 1.57 -8.41 -4.87
N LEU A 141 2.74 -8.63 -5.47
CA LEU A 141 3.97 -8.02 -4.99
C LEU A 141 3.95 -6.48 -5.10
N ALA A 142 3.39 -5.94 -6.17
CA ALA A 142 3.22 -4.50 -6.36
C ALA A 142 2.32 -3.89 -5.29
N HIS A 143 1.19 -4.54 -5.00
CA HIS A 143 0.27 -4.15 -3.93
C HIS A 143 1.00 -4.03 -2.58
N GLU A 144 1.75 -5.07 -2.18
CA GLU A 144 2.54 -5.05 -0.95
C GLU A 144 3.65 -3.99 -0.96
N PHE A 145 4.28 -3.74 -2.11
CA PHE A 145 5.23 -2.65 -2.22
C PHE A 145 4.60 -1.27 -2.07
N PHE A 146 3.34 -1.07 -2.49
CA PHE A 146 2.65 0.20 -2.26
C PHE A 146 2.27 0.40 -0.79
N HIS A 147 1.92 -0.66 -0.06
CA HIS A 147 1.80 -0.60 1.40
C HIS A 147 3.12 -0.20 2.06
N ALA A 148 4.22 -0.84 1.66
CA ALA A 148 5.54 -0.53 2.17
C ALA A 148 5.91 0.95 1.90
N LYS A 149 5.68 1.39 0.66
CA LYS A 149 5.93 2.78 0.23
C LYS A 149 5.09 3.78 1.01
N SER A 150 3.79 3.55 1.16
CA SER A 150 2.87 4.37 1.96
C SER A 150 3.43 4.63 3.36
N ASN A 151 3.88 3.58 4.05
CA ASN A 151 4.41 3.69 5.40
C ASN A 151 5.75 4.45 5.47
N ILE A 152 6.63 4.28 4.47
CA ILE A 152 7.88 5.05 4.36
C ILE A 152 7.57 6.52 4.13
N ASP A 153 6.69 6.82 3.17
CA ASP A 153 6.34 8.19 2.80
C ASP A 153 5.68 8.93 3.98
N ILE A 154 4.90 8.24 4.84
CA ILE A 154 4.36 8.83 6.07
C ILE A 154 5.49 9.17 7.06
N VAL A 155 6.44 8.27 7.30
CA VAL A 155 7.57 8.56 8.21
C VAL A 155 8.42 9.72 7.70
N ASP A 156 8.67 9.78 6.39
CA ASP A 156 9.42 10.89 5.79
C ASP A 156 8.66 12.22 5.91
N TYR A 157 7.32 12.17 5.94
CA TYR A 157 6.46 13.35 6.05
C TYR A 157 6.29 13.87 7.49
N VAL A 158 5.96 13.00 8.46
CA VAL A 158 5.66 13.41 9.86
C VAL A 158 6.72 13.05 10.88
N GLY A 159 7.73 12.26 10.50
CA GLY A 159 8.72 11.72 11.42
C GLY A 159 8.23 10.49 12.20
N ILE A 160 9.20 9.76 12.77
CA ILE A 160 8.93 8.44 13.37
C ILE A 160 8.03 8.48 14.60
N GLU A 161 8.07 9.56 15.41
CA GLU A 161 7.27 9.68 16.63
C GLU A 161 5.78 9.89 16.34
N GLU A 162 5.46 10.71 15.36
CA GLU A 162 4.06 10.87 14.93
C GLU A 162 3.59 9.62 14.20
N TYR A 163 4.43 8.99 13.37
CA TYR A 163 4.11 7.70 12.75
C TYR A 163 3.77 6.62 13.78
N LYS A 164 4.54 6.49 14.87
CA LYS A 164 4.22 5.57 15.97
C LYS A 164 2.83 5.86 16.55
N SER A 165 2.49 7.15 16.70
CA SER A 165 1.17 7.57 17.21
C SER A 165 0.03 7.23 16.24
N ILE A 166 0.25 7.31 14.93
CA ILE A 166 -0.69 6.89 13.88
C ILE A 166 -0.84 5.36 13.89
N TYR A 167 0.27 4.62 13.84
CA TYR A 167 0.28 3.18 13.65
C TYR A 167 -0.24 2.41 14.88
N TYR A 168 0.10 2.87 16.09
CA TYR A 168 -0.29 2.25 17.36
C TYR A 168 -1.49 2.89 18.04
N SER A 169 -2.26 3.73 17.33
CA SER A 169 -3.49 4.29 17.87
C SER A 169 -4.43 3.18 18.38
N LYS A 170 -4.99 3.40 19.56
CA LYS A 170 -5.96 2.48 20.20
C LYS A 170 -7.40 2.82 19.84
N ASP A 171 -7.63 3.96 19.22
CA ASP A 171 -8.95 4.37 18.77
C ASP A 171 -9.42 3.47 17.61
N ILE A 172 -10.63 2.91 17.75
CA ILE A 172 -11.12 1.88 16.83
C ILE A 172 -11.44 2.44 15.45
N TRP A 173 -12.04 3.63 15.38
CA TRP A 173 -12.37 4.31 14.13
C TRP A 173 -11.11 4.81 13.43
N PHE A 174 -10.16 5.34 14.20
CA PHE A 174 -8.85 5.72 13.69
C PHE A 174 -8.12 4.53 13.07
N LYS A 175 -8.06 3.40 13.78
CA LYS A 175 -7.42 2.18 13.29
C LYS A 175 -8.11 1.66 12.02
N LEU A 176 -9.44 1.68 12.00
CA LEU A 176 -10.24 1.28 10.84
C LEU A 176 -9.98 2.18 9.63
N ALA A 177 -10.05 3.51 9.82
CA ALA A 177 -9.76 4.49 8.79
C ALA A 177 -8.36 4.29 8.19
N ARG A 178 -7.35 4.12 9.06
CA ARG A 178 -5.97 3.88 8.65
C ARG A 178 -5.82 2.61 7.81
N ILE A 179 -6.37 1.48 8.28
CA ILE A 179 -6.25 0.19 7.59
C ILE A 179 -6.95 0.24 6.23
N ILE A 180 -8.19 0.73 6.19
CA ILE A 180 -8.96 0.77 4.94
C ILE A 180 -8.34 1.74 3.94
N PHE A 181 -7.83 2.89 4.41
CA PHE A 181 -7.17 3.85 3.53
C PHE A 181 -5.85 3.30 2.96
N ASP A 182 -5.07 2.56 3.75
CA ASP A 182 -3.82 1.97 3.27
C ASP A 182 -4.09 0.96 2.14
N GLU A 183 -5.15 0.17 2.27
CA GLU A 183 -5.61 -0.78 1.25
C GLU A 183 -6.17 -0.07 0.01
N TYR A 184 -7.04 0.93 0.21
CA TYR A 184 -7.51 1.81 -0.86
C TYR A 184 -6.34 2.42 -1.65
N TYR A 185 -5.34 2.95 -0.92
CA TYR A 185 -4.17 3.59 -1.51
C TYR A 185 -3.35 2.57 -2.33
N ALA A 186 -3.06 1.40 -1.77
CA ALA A 186 -2.28 0.36 -2.42
C ALA A 186 -2.98 -0.14 -3.70
N TYR A 187 -4.27 -0.50 -3.62
CA TYR A 187 -5.04 -0.93 -4.79
C TYR A 187 -5.14 0.15 -5.86
N ARG A 188 -5.40 1.41 -5.47
CA ARG A 188 -5.50 2.52 -6.41
C ARG A 188 -4.17 2.78 -7.10
N LYS A 189 -3.06 2.80 -6.35
CA LYS A 189 -1.71 2.97 -6.93
C LYS A 189 -1.34 1.83 -7.87
N ASN A 190 -1.69 0.60 -7.50
CA ASN A 190 -1.47 -0.56 -8.34
C ASN A 190 -2.26 -0.45 -9.66
N ALA A 191 -3.53 -0.08 -9.59
CA ALA A 191 -4.37 0.19 -10.76
C ALA A 191 -3.84 1.34 -11.64
N GLU A 192 -3.45 2.47 -11.04
CA GLU A 192 -2.87 3.62 -11.76
C GLU A 192 -1.57 3.26 -12.49
N LYS A 193 -0.72 2.46 -11.87
CA LYS A 193 0.63 2.17 -12.38
C LYS A 193 0.66 1.01 -13.36
N PHE A 194 -0.12 -0.04 -13.09
CA PHE A 194 -0.04 -1.32 -13.79
C PHE A 194 -1.32 -1.69 -14.52
N ASN A 195 -2.39 -0.88 -14.44
CA ASN A 195 -3.71 -1.19 -15.00
C ASN A 195 -4.28 -2.52 -14.48
N SER A 196 -3.97 -2.87 -13.23
CA SER A 196 -4.59 -4.01 -12.54
C SER A 196 -5.91 -3.59 -11.89
N PHE A 197 -6.99 -4.27 -12.26
CA PHE A 197 -8.36 -3.97 -11.80
C PHE A 197 -9.09 -5.20 -11.28
N GLU A 198 -8.35 -6.25 -10.92
CA GLU A 198 -8.91 -7.44 -10.27
C GLU A 198 -9.17 -7.14 -8.78
N SER A 199 -10.35 -7.54 -8.31
CA SER A 199 -10.78 -7.35 -6.92
C SER A 199 -11.42 -8.65 -6.45
N GLU A 200 -11.10 -9.08 -5.23
CA GLU A 200 -11.81 -10.15 -4.55
C GLU A 200 -13.16 -9.69 -3.98
N GLU A 201 -13.35 -8.38 -3.88
CA GLU A 201 -14.61 -7.79 -3.44
C GLU A 201 -15.64 -7.85 -4.57
N SER A 202 -16.91 -7.74 -4.21
CA SER A 202 -18.00 -7.70 -5.20
C SER A 202 -19.13 -6.80 -4.76
N GLU A 203 -19.86 -6.26 -5.71
CA GLU A 203 -21.05 -5.45 -5.43
C GLU A 203 -22.16 -6.28 -4.76
N GLU A 204 -22.27 -7.58 -5.10
CA GLU A 204 -23.14 -8.52 -4.37
C GLU A 204 -22.75 -8.63 -2.89
N LYS A 205 -21.44 -8.68 -2.58
CA LYS A 205 -20.95 -8.69 -1.19
C LYS A 205 -21.32 -7.40 -0.47
N ILE A 206 -21.11 -6.24 -1.10
CA ILE A 206 -21.49 -4.92 -0.54
C ILE A 206 -23.00 -4.87 -0.23
N GLU A 207 -23.84 -5.23 -1.19
CA GLU A 207 -25.30 -5.24 -1.00
C GLU A 207 -25.72 -6.24 0.07
N ARG A 208 -25.10 -7.43 0.13
CA ARG A 208 -25.40 -8.43 1.16
C ARG A 208 -25.07 -7.93 2.56
N ILE A 209 -23.89 -7.35 2.77
CA ILE A 209 -23.48 -6.80 4.07
C ILE A 209 -24.39 -5.62 4.45
N PHE A 210 -24.67 -4.73 3.50
CA PHE A 210 -25.57 -3.60 3.74
C PHE A 210 -26.98 -4.05 4.16
N ASN A 211 -27.57 -5.03 3.46
CA ASN A 211 -28.89 -5.58 3.83
C ASN A 211 -28.84 -6.30 5.19
N TYR A 212 -27.75 -7.00 5.52
CA TYR A 212 -27.57 -7.63 6.83
C TYR A 212 -27.56 -6.58 7.95
N LEU A 213 -26.79 -5.49 7.79
CA LEU A 213 -26.73 -4.39 8.76
C LEU A 213 -28.10 -3.72 8.98
N GLN A 214 -28.96 -3.66 7.95
CA GLN A 214 -30.32 -3.12 8.08
C GLN A 214 -31.31 -4.07 8.78
N ALA A 215 -31.04 -5.38 8.80
CA ALA A 215 -31.99 -6.39 9.24
C ALA A 215 -31.72 -6.92 10.66
N VAL A 216 -30.49 -6.81 11.17
CA VAL A 216 -30.09 -7.46 12.42
C VAL A 216 -30.17 -6.53 13.62
N ASP A 217 -31.01 -6.93 14.58
CA ASP A 217 -31.42 -6.10 15.72
C ASP A 217 -30.63 -6.40 17.01
N LYS A 218 -29.52 -7.15 16.96
CA LYS A 218 -28.55 -7.36 18.07
C LYS A 218 -27.55 -8.43 17.63
N ASP A 219 -26.38 -8.03 17.18
CA ASP A 219 -25.26 -8.95 17.05
C ASP A 219 -23.97 -8.30 17.55
N LEU A 220 -23.14 -9.11 18.20
CA LEU A 220 -21.85 -8.68 18.76
C LEU A 220 -20.82 -8.36 17.68
N ASP A 221 -21.12 -8.70 16.42
CA ASP A 221 -20.21 -8.57 15.27
C ASP A 221 -20.47 -7.35 14.37
N LEU A 222 -21.26 -6.39 14.86
CA LEU A 222 -21.65 -5.18 14.10
C LEU A 222 -20.45 -4.38 13.59
N ILE A 223 -19.42 -4.20 14.43
CA ILE A 223 -18.21 -3.47 14.06
C ILE A 223 -17.42 -4.20 12.97
N SER A 224 -17.37 -5.53 13.00
CA SER A 224 -16.72 -6.31 11.93
C SER A 224 -17.49 -6.19 10.63
N ALA A 225 -18.82 -6.25 10.66
CA ALA A 225 -19.65 -6.08 9.46
C ALA A 225 -19.53 -4.66 8.86
N ILE A 226 -19.43 -3.61 9.69
CA ILE A 226 -19.17 -2.24 9.22
C ILE A 226 -17.77 -2.13 8.61
N ARG A 227 -16.77 -2.70 9.29
CA ARG A 227 -15.40 -2.75 8.77
C ARG A 227 -15.37 -3.43 7.41
N GLU A 228 -16.01 -4.58 7.27
CA GLU A 228 -16.11 -5.29 6.00
C GLU A 228 -16.84 -4.45 4.94
N LEU A 229 -17.94 -3.79 5.28
CA LEU A 229 -18.67 -2.95 4.34
C LEU A 229 -17.82 -1.79 3.82
N PHE A 230 -17.18 -1.02 4.72
CA PHE A 230 -16.34 0.11 4.33
C PHE A 230 -15.09 -0.35 3.58
N TYR A 231 -14.51 -1.49 3.98
CA TYR A 231 -13.39 -2.11 3.28
C TYR A 231 -13.78 -2.51 1.85
N SER A 232 -14.90 -3.22 1.68
CA SER A 232 -15.43 -3.61 0.36
C SER A 232 -15.69 -2.40 -0.54
N ILE A 233 -16.31 -1.34 0.02
CA ILE A 233 -16.56 -0.10 -0.72
C ILE A 233 -15.25 0.57 -1.12
N ALA A 234 -14.27 0.65 -0.22
CA ALA A 234 -12.98 1.29 -0.49
C ALA A 234 -12.24 0.56 -1.61
N LEU A 235 -12.11 -0.77 -1.54
CA LEU A 235 -11.48 -1.57 -2.59
C LEU A 235 -12.17 -1.38 -3.94
N PHE A 236 -13.51 -1.40 -3.97
CA PHE A 236 -14.26 -1.13 -5.21
C PHE A 236 -14.01 0.28 -5.74
N SER A 237 -13.95 1.25 -4.86
CA SER A 237 -13.72 2.66 -5.19
C SER A 237 -12.33 2.88 -5.77
N ALA A 238 -11.30 2.22 -5.23
CA ALA A 238 -9.92 2.34 -5.71
C ALA A 238 -9.80 2.06 -7.22
N PHE A 239 -10.52 1.07 -7.73
CA PHE A 239 -10.56 0.77 -9.17
C PHE A 239 -11.48 1.70 -9.96
N ALA A 240 -12.64 2.05 -9.41
CA ALA A 240 -13.59 2.98 -10.04
C ALA A 240 -12.96 4.36 -10.25
N ASP A 241 -12.10 4.80 -9.34
CA ASP A 241 -11.40 6.09 -9.40
C ASP A 241 -10.32 6.17 -10.48
N VAL A 242 -9.93 5.02 -11.05
CA VAL A 242 -8.92 4.93 -12.11
C VAL A 242 -9.55 4.59 -13.47
N SER A 243 -10.67 3.86 -13.47
CA SER A 243 -11.34 3.42 -14.69
C SER A 243 -12.81 3.86 -14.74
N THR A 244 -13.12 4.75 -15.68
CA THR A 244 -14.50 5.19 -15.96
C THR A 244 -15.42 4.02 -16.31
N GLU A 245 -14.91 3.00 -17.00
CA GLU A 245 -15.68 1.79 -17.29
C GLU A 245 -16.04 1.05 -16.00
N LYS A 246 -15.07 0.86 -15.10
CA LYS A 246 -15.30 0.22 -13.79
C LYS A 246 -16.29 1.04 -12.97
N GLU A 247 -16.15 2.36 -12.94
CA GLU A 247 -17.09 3.27 -12.28
C GLU A 247 -18.52 3.08 -12.80
N ILE A 248 -18.72 3.10 -14.12
CA ILE A 248 -20.04 2.92 -14.74
C ILE A 248 -20.63 1.55 -14.36
N ILE A 249 -19.83 0.50 -14.42
CA ILE A 249 -20.28 -0.85 -14.08
C ILE A 249 -20.70 -0.92 -12.61
N ILE A 250 -19.88 -0.38 -11.70
CA ILE A 250 -20.11 -0.43 -10.26
C ILE A 250 -21.37 0.37 -9.88
N LEU A 251 -21.48 1.61 -10.35
CA LEU A 251 -22.60 2.50 -10.01
C LEU A 251 -23.93 2.09 -10.63
N ARG A 252 -23.93 1.25 -11.69
CA ARG A 252 -25.14 0.68 -12.28
C ARG A 252 -25.71 -0.47 -11.45
N LYS A 253 -24.85 -1.25 -10.80
CA LYS A 253 -25.29 -2.45 -10.12
C LYS A 253 -25.70 -2.20 -8.66
N LEU A 254 -24.99 -1.30 -7.96
CA LEU A 254 -25.35 -0.86 -6.61
C LEU A 254 -26.75 -0.19 -6.62
N LYS A 255 -27.70 -0.78 -5.90
CA LYS A 255 -29.09 -0.31 -5.84
C LYS A 255 -29.38 0.42 -4.54
N LYS A 256 -29.28 -0.27 -3.41
CA LYS A 256 -29.68 0.28 -2.10
C LYS A 256 -28.52 1.02 -1.44
N SER A 257 -27.33 0.46 -1.52
CA SER A 257 -26.13 1.01 -0.87
C SER A 257 -25.48 2.15 -1.66
N LYS A 258 -26.06 2.59 -2.79
CA LYS A 258 -25.45 3.57 -3.70
C LYS A 258 -25.06 4.89 -3.02
N LYS A 259 -25.91 5.41 -2.14
CA LYS A 259 -25.61 6.65 -1.39
C LYS A 259 -24.43 6.42 -0.44
N LEU A 260 -24.47 5.35 0.35
CA LEU A 260 -23.39 4.97 1.26
C LEU A 260 -22.06 4.80 0.51
N PHE A 261 -22.10 4.08 -0.62
CA PHE A 261 -20.96 3.87 -1.49
C PHE A 261 -20.32 5.19 -1.91
N GLN A 262 -21.13 6.15 -2.38
CA GLN A 262 -20.64 7.46 -2.81
C GLN A 262 -20.02 8.26 -1.67
N GLU A 263 -20.63 8.26 -0.49
CA GLU A 263 -20.11 9.02 0.65
C GLU A 263 -18.78 8.44 1.16
N VAL A 264 -18.69 7.12 1.30
CA VAL A 264 -17.45 6.43 1.69
C VAL A 264 -16.36 6.61 0.62
N ARG A 265 -16.70 6.46 -0.66
CA ARG A 265 -15.79 6.72 -1.79
C ARG A 265 -15.23 8.14 -1.75
N ASN A 266 -16.08 9.13 -1.50
CA ASN A 266 -15.69 10.53 -1.45
C ASN A 266 -14.68 10.79 -0.33
N ILE A 267 -14.86 10.19 0.86
CA ILE A 267 -13.88 10.29 1.94
C ILE A 267 -12.51 9.83 1.46
N PHE A 268 -12.39 8.57 1.01
CA PHE A 268 -11.09 8.02 0.64
C PHE A 268 -10.45 8.75 -0.54
N ASN A 269 -11.23 9.15 -1.54
CA ASN A 269 -10.72 9.91 -2.68
C ASN A 269 -10.20 11.30 -2.24
N CYS A 270 -10.89 12.01 -1.36
CA CYS A 270 -10.42 13.30 -0.83
C CYS A 270 -9.08 13.17 -0.12
N PHE A 271 -8.93 12.20 0.78
CA PHE A 271 -7.69 12.00 1.52
C PHE A 271 -6.56 11.40 0.67
N TYR A 272 -6.88 10.63 -0.37
CA TYR A 272 -5.88 10.11 -1.31
C TYR A 272 -5.10 11.23 -2.00
N LEU A 273 -5.80 12.31 -2.38
CA LEU A 273 -5.19 13.50 -2.98
C LEU A 273 -4.30 14.29 -2.01
N GLU A 274 -4.41 14.03 -0.71
CA GLU A 274 -3.62 14.68 0.35
C GLU A 274 -2.51 13.80 0.90
N SER A 275 -2.36 12.55 0.43
CA SER A 275 -1.35 11.60 0.93
C SER A 275 0.09 12.08 0.67
N PRO A 276 1.05 11.89 1.61
CA PRO A 276 0.93 11.19 2.90
C PRO A 276 0.14 11.96 3.96
N LEU A 277 -0.57 11.23 4.83
CA LEU A 277 -1.43 11.82 5.87
C LEU A 277 -0.72 11.92 7.22
N ASN A 278 -1.00 12.99 7.96
CA ASN A 278 -0.62 13.14 9.36
C ASN A 278 -1.70 12.64 10.32
N TYR A 279 -1.42 12.64 11.62
CA TYR A 279 -2.35 12.14 12.63
C TYR A 279 -3.71 12.84 12.56
N LYS A 280 -3.70 14.17 12.40
CA LYS A 280 -4.93 14.96 12.32
C LYS A 280 -5.80 14.52 11.14
N LYS A 281 -5.22 14.30 9.97
CA LYS A 281 -5.96 13.88 8.78
C LYS A 281 -6.54 12.48 8.90
N TYR A 282 -5.81 11.54 9.50
CA TYR A 282 -6.39 10.23 9.85
C TYR A 282 -7.55 10.35 10.85
N ASN A 283 -7.43 11.24 11.84
CA ASN A 283 -8.51 11.49 12.79
C ASN A 283 -9.74 12.12 12.13
N ASP A 284 -9.54 13.08 11.22
CA ASP A 284 -10.63 13.68 10.44
C ASP A 284 -11.33 12.63 9.56
N MET A 285 -10.57 11.71 8.94
CA MET A 285 -11.12 10.58 8.18
C MET A 285 -11.93 9.64 9.06
N ALA A 286 -11.41 9.28 10.23
CA ALA A 286 -12.09 8.42 11.19
C ALA A 286 -13.43 9.00 11.64
N TRP A 287 -13.45 10.29 11.98
CA TRP A 287 -14.66 11.00 12.35
C TRP A 287 -15.68 11.02 11.21
N ASN A 288 -15.25 11.26 9.96
CA ASN A 288 -16.17 11.23 8.81
C ASN A 288 -16.77 9.84 8.58
N LEU A 289 -16.00 8.76 8.75
CA LEU A 289 -16.50 7.39 8.61
C LEU A 289 -17.51 7.05 9.72
N GLU A 290 -17.24 7.47 10.95
CA GLU A 290 -18.17 7.33 12.08
C GLU A 290 -19.49 8.09 11.81
N GLN A 291 -19.42 9.33 11.32
CA GLN A 291 -20.63 10.09 10.98
C GLN A 291 -21.43 9.45 9.84
N ILE A 292 -20.77 8.88 8.82
CA ILE A 292 -21.48 8.11 7.79
C ILE A 292 -22.20 6.93 8.44
N TYR A 293 -21.51 6.18 9.30
CA TYR A 293 -22.10 5.04 10.00
C TYR A 293 -23.37 5.44 10.77
N ASP A 294 -23.28 6.51 11.58
CA ASP A 294 -24.41 7.02 12.36
C ASP A 294 -25.57 7.50 11.46
N SER A 295 -25.25 8.15 10.33
CA SER A 295 -26.25 8.78 9.44
C SER A 295 -27.04 7.81 8.57
N HIS A 296 -26.50 6.63 8.26
CA HIS A 296 -27.21 5.59 7.51
C HIS A 296 -28.09 4.71 8.39
N GLU A 297 -28.26 5.10 9.67
CA GLU A 297 -28.98 4.34 10.70
C GLU A 297 -28.52 2.87 10.72
N LEU A 298 -27.25 2.61 10.39
CA LEU A 298 -26.67 1.27 10.44
C LEU A 298 -26.70 0.74 11.89
N ARG A 299 -26.78 1.64 12.90
CA ARG A 299 -27.66 1.62 14.09
C ARG A 299 -27.41 2.89 14.94
N LYS A 300 -28.25 3.16 15.96
CA LYS A 300 -27.89 4.06 17.09
C LYS A 300 -27.08 3.27 18.12
N LEU A 301 -25.89 3.75 18.48
CA LEU A 301 -25.19 3.32 19.69
C LEU A 301 -25.90 3.98 20.88
N ASP A 302 -26.59 3.19 21.70
CA ASP A 302 -27.08 3.63 23.02
C ASP A 302 -25.93 3.65 24.04
#